data_AF-A0A7M2SIW6-F1
#
_entry.id   AF-A0A7M2SIW6-F1
#
_cell.length_a   1.000
_cell.length_b   1.000
_cell.length_c   1.000
_cell.angle_alpha   90.00
_cell.angle_beta   90.00
_cell.angle_gamma   90.00
#
_symmetry.space_group_name_H-M   'P 1'
#
loop_
_entity.id
_entity.type
_entity.pdbx_description
1 polymer ?
#
loop_
_entity_poly.entity_id
_entity_poly.type
_entity_poly.pdbx_seq_one_letter_code
_entity_poly.pdbx_strand_id
1 'polypeptide(L)'
;MKSAVVVLAVFGAVGYWVWDYNTSPTGGKAKAEASASAAAEEAKQHEPEIGDCVKVEDPDGDPVPTVVDCDSAEAQYKLGEWMPGKHQECGSEYDYGIQYRNSGHRSSYTLCFTKV
;
A
#
# COMPACT_ATOMS: atom_id res chain seq x y z
N MET A 1 32.51 -15.71 37.88
CA MET A 1 32.55 -14.25 37.60
C MET A 1 32.65 -13.95 36.10
N LYS A 2 33.56 -14.56 35.32
CA LYS A 2 33.69 -14.29 33.86
C LYS A 2 32.41 -14.51 33.04
N SER A 3 31.65 -15.59 33.28
CA SER A 3 30.42 -15.87 32.50
C SER A 3 29.25 -14.93 32.79
N ALA A 4 29.13 -14.41 34.02
CA ALA A 4 28.06 -13.46 34.37
C ALA A 4 28.24 -12.11 33.67
N VAL A 5 29.50 -11.69 33.46
CA VAL A 5 29.85 -10.47 32.73
C VAL A 5 29.53 -10.61 31.24
N VAL A 6 29.76 -11.79 30.66
CA VAL A 6 29.41 -12.08 29.25
C VAL A 6 27.90 -12.04 29.05
N VAL A 7 27.12 -12.64 29.97
CA VAL A 7 25.66 -12.62 29.89
C VAL A 7 25.13 -11.19 29.96
N LEU A 8 25.59 -10.38 30.91
CA LEU A 8 25.18 -8.97 31.00
C LEU A 8 25.57 -8.15 29.78
N ALA A 9 26.75 -8.41 29.19
CA ALA A 9 27.18 -7.73 27.98
C ALA A 9 26.30 -8.08 26.77
N VAL A 10 25.91 -9.35 26.62
CA VAL A 10 25.00 -9.78 25.53
C VAL A 10 23.62 -9.16 25.70
N PHE A 11 23.03 -9.23 26.90
CA PHE A 11 21.71 -8.63 27.14
C PHE A 11 21.72 -7.09 27.03
N GLY A 12 22.80 -6.44 27.49
CA GLY A 12 22.98 -5.00 27.33
C GLY A 12 23.15 -4.59 25.87
N ALA A 13 23.92 -5.34 25.08
CA ALA A 13 24.11 -5.06 23.65
C ALA A 13 22.82 -5.26 22.85
N VAL A 14 22.05 -6.31 23.13
CA VAL A 14 20.75 -6.55 22.48
C VAL A 14 19.74 -5.46 22.89
N GLY A 15 19.68 -5.12 24.17
CA GLY A 15 18.80 -4.04 24.65
C GLY A 15 19.15 -2.68 24.06
N TYR A 16 20.44 -2.36 23.94
CA TYR A 16 20.92 -1.14 23.29
C TYR A 16 20.62 -1.15 21.79
N TRP A 17 20.78 -2.28 21.10
CA TRP A 17 20.46 -2.40 19.67
C TRP A 17 18.96 -2.18 19.41
N VAL A 18 18.08 -2.78 20.23
CA VAL A 18 16.62 -2.59 20.12
C VAL A 18 16.23 -1.15 20.46
N TRP A 19 16.86 -0.55 21.48
CA TRP A 19 16.60 0.83 21.86
C TRP A 19 17.08 1.81 20.79
N ASP A 20 18.27 1.63 20.22
CA ASP A 20 18.79 2.43 19.12
C ASP A 20 17.94 2.30 17.85
N TYR A 21 17.52 1.07 17.51
CA TYR A 21 16.62 0.82 16.38
C TYR A 21 15.26 1.54 16.50
N ASN A 22 14.75 1.73 17.72
CA ASN A 22 13.48 2.43 17.98
C ASN A 22 13.61 3.92 18.29
N THR A 23 14.77 4.38 18.79
CA THR A 23 14.92 5.70 19.43
C THR A 23 16.01 6.57 18.78
N SER A 24 16.65 6.11 17.71
CA SER A 24 17.65 6.93 17.01
C SER A 24 17.03 8.24 16.46
N PRO A 25 17.68 9.40 16.66
CA PRO A 25 17.12 10.74 16.40
C PRO A 25 16.88 11.05 14.90
N THR A 26 17.30 10.16 14.00
CA THR A 26 17.01 10.19 12.56
C THR A 26 15.80 9.34 12.16
N GLY A 27 15.01 8.85 13.12
CA GLY A 27 13.82 8.05 12.82
C GLY A 27 14.21 6.69 12.26
N GLY A 28 14.63 5.80 13.17
CA GLY A 28 15.03 4.43 12.84
C GLY A 28 14.06 3.75 11.87
N LYS A 29 14.59 2.83 11.04
CA LYS A 29 13.88 2.18 9.92
C LYS A 29 12.44 1.77 10.24
N ALA A 30 12.15 1.36 11.48
CA ALA A 30 10.79 1.09 11.97
C ALA A 30 9.79 2.24 11.76
N LYS A 31 10.15 3.52 12.00
CA LYS A 31 9.23 4.65 11.77
C LYS A 31 9.09 4.99 10.29
N ALA A 32 10.15 4.84 9.50
CA ALA A 32 10.09 5.03 8.06
C ALA A 32 9.27 3.91 7.39
N GLU A 33 9.46 2.66 7.81
CA GLU A 33 8.68 1.49 7.36
C GLU A 33 7.24 1.58 7.86
N ALA A 34 7.00 2.03 9.10
CA ALA A 34 5.64 2.26 9.60
C ALA A 34 4.96 3.43 8.89
N SER A 35 5.68 4.50 8.54
CA SER A 35 5.11 5.65 7.81
C SER A 35 4.92 5.32 6.33
N ALA A 36 5.80 4.53 5.71
CA ALA A 36 5.63 4.04 4.35
C ALA A 36 4.48 3.02 4.28
N SER A 37 4.35 2.15 5.29
CA SER A 37 3.23 1.22 5.41
C SER A 37 1.93 1.98 5.69
N ALA A 38 1.94 3.00 6.55
CA ALA A 38 0.79 3.86 6.80
C ALA A 38 0.43 4.70 5.57
N ALA A 39 1.41 5.21 4.81
CA ALA A 39 1.16 5.90 3.55
C ALA A 39 0.62 4.95 2.46
N ALA A 40 1.10 3.70 2.42
CA ALA A 40 0.51 2.66 1.58
C ALA A 40 -0.89 2.26 2.06
N GLU A 41 -1.16 2.27 3.37
CA GLU A 41 -2.49 2.04 3.93
C GLU A 41 -3.43 3.24 3.76
N GLU A 42 -2.92 4.48 3.75
CA GLU A 42 -3.69 5.68 3.42
C GLU A 42 -3.94 5.81 1.91
N ALA A 43 -2.98 5.40 1.07
CA ALA A 43 -3.21 5.23 -0.36
C ALA A 43 -4.25 4.13 -0.64
N LYS A 44 -4.33 3.09 0.21
CA LYS A 44 -5.43 2.10 0.19
C LYS A 44 -6.76 2.64 0.72
N GLN A 45 -6.78 3.79 1.41
CA GLN A 45 -8.00 4.34 2.02
C GLN A 45 -8.79 5.27 1.09
N HIS A 46 -8.18 5.80 0.04
CA HIS A 46 -8.91 6.49 -1.01
C HIS A 46 -9.15 5.55 -2.19
N GLU A 47 -10.22 4.75 -2.07
CA GLU A 47 -10.78 4.07 -3.25
C GLU A 47 -11.13 5.15 -4.28
N PRO A 48 -10.63 5.06 -5.52
CA PRO A 48 -10.92 6.05 -6.55
C PRO A 48 -12.43 6.09 -6.83
N GLU A 49 -12.97 7.30 -7.02
CA GLU A 49 -14.36 7.50 -7.41
C GLU A 49 -14.50 7.56 -8.93
N ILE A 50 -15.72 7.30 -9.43
CA ILE A 50 -15.98 7.36 -10.87
C ILE A 50 -15.68 8.78 -11.37
N GLY A 51 -14.76 8.90 -12.32
CA GLY A 51 -14.28 10.17 -12.84
C GLY A 51 -12.90 10.59 -12.33
N ASP A 52 -12.35 9.91 -11.32
CA ASP A 52 -10.99 10.20 -10.84
C ASP A 52 -9.94 9.69 -11.82
N CYS A 53 -8.88 10.49 -12.00
CA CYS A 53 -7.68 10.04 -12.67
C CYS A 53 -6.79 9.32 -11.68
N VAL A 54 -6.22 8.20 -12.12
CA VAL A 54 -5.38 7.35 -11.30
C VAL A 54 -4.08 7.03 -12.02
N LYS A 55 -3.06 6.83 -11.20
CA LYS A 55 -1.86 6.11 -11.56
C LYS A 55 -2.00 4.70 -11.00
N VAL A 56 -1.89 3.68 -11.85
CA VAL A 56 -1.86 2.29 -11.37
C VAL A 56 -0.40 1.90 -11.16
N GLU A 57 -0.07 1.54 -9.93
CA GLU A 57 1.23 0.98 -9.57
C GLU A 57 1.07 -0.49 -9.27
N ASP A 58 2.02 -1.31 -9.72
CA ASP A 58 1.99 -2.77 -9.53
C ASP A 58 3.23 -3.21 -8.73
N PRO A 59 3.37 -2.77 -7.46
CA PRO A 59 4.41 -3.28 -6.60
C PRO A 59 4.08 -4.76 -6.30
N ASP A 60 4.93 -5.66 -6.78
CA ASP A 60 4.86 -7.10 -6.49
C ASP A 60 3.76 -7.91 -7.21
N GLY A 61 3.17 -7.42 -8.30
CA GLY A 61 2.12 -8.14 -9.04
C GLY A 61 0.69 -7.82 -8.58
N ASP A 62 0.54 -6.95 -7.58
CA ASP A 62 -0.72 -6.50 -7.03
C ASP A 62 -1.00 -5.05 -7.46
N PRO A 63 -1.90 -4.81 -8.43
CA PRO A 63 -2.16 -3.47 -8.92
C PRO A 63 -2.94 -2.63 -7.89
N VAL A 64 -2.37 -1.48 -7.54
CA VAL A 64 -2.93 -0.48 -6.63
C VAL A 64 -3.14 0.83 -7.38
N PRO A 65 -4.39 1.29 -7.54
CA PRO A 65 -4.68 2.59 -8.11
C PRO A 65 -4.49 3.68 -7.06
N THR A 66 -3.72 4.71 -7.41
CA THR A 66 -3.54 5.92 -6.61
C THR A 66 -4.21 7.09 -7.33
N VAL A 67 -5.13 7.79 -6.67
CA VAL A 67 -5.78 8.98 -7.22
C VAL A 67 -4.74 10.09 -7.43
N VAL A 68 -4.74 10.67 -8.61
CA VAL A 68 -3.88 11.79 -9.02
C VAL A 68 -4.71 12.84 -9.75
N ASP A 69 -4.22 14.08 -9.80
CA ASP A 69 -4.83 15.11 -10.61
C ASP A 69 -4.88 14.71 -12.09
N CYS A 70 -6.03 14.90 -12.75
CA CYS A 70 -6.19 14.56 -14.16
C CYS A 70 -5.29 15.36 -15.10
N ASP A 71 -4.86 16.55 -14.68
CA ASP A 71 -3.91 17.39 -15.43
C ASP A 71 -2.44 17.03 -15.13
N SER A 72 -2.19 16.06 -14.25
CA SER A 72 -0.84 15.60 -13.93
C SER A 72 -0.30 14.70 -15.03
N ALA A 73 1.01 14.82 -15.31
CA ALA A 73 1.72 13.88 -16.18
C ALA A 73 1.75 12.44 -15.62
N GLU A 74 1.36 12.26 -14.35
CA GLU A 74 1.25 10.97 -13.68
C GLU A 74 -0.12 10.29 -13.88
N ALA A 75 -1.12 11.00 -14.41
CA ALA A 75 -2.43 10.45 -14.74
C ALA A 75 -2.31 9.47 -15.91
N GLN A 76 -2.58 8.19 -15.66
CA GLN A 76 -2.47 7.14 -16.68
C GLN A 76 -3.82 6.60 -17.12
N TYR A 77 -4.75 6.52 -16.17
CA TYR A 77 -6.09 6.02 -16.41
C TYR A 77 -7.11 6.87 -15.66
N LYS A 78 -8.38 6.74 -16.03
CA LYS A 78 -9.52 7.35 -15.36
C LYS A 78 -10.51 6.26 -14.98
N LEU A 79 -11.01 6.29 -13.76
CA LEU A 79 -12.02 5.33 -13.33
C LEU A 79 -13.33 5.63 -14.06
N GLY A 80 -13.79 4.68 -14.85
CA GLY A 80 -15.05 4.77 -15.58
C GLY A 80 -16.20 4.08 -14.86
N GLU A 81 -15.94 2.94 -14.24
CA GLU A 81 -16.99 2.18 -13.56
C GLU A 81 -16.50 1.42 -12.34
N TRP A 82 -17.36 1.37 -11.33
CA TRP A 82 -17.22 0.57 -10.13
C TRP A 82 -18.30 -0.51 -10.12
N MET A 83 -17.90 -1.78 -10.27
CA MET A 83 -18.83 -2.89 -10.33
C MET A 83 -18.83 -3.70 -9.03
N PRO A 84 -19.93 -3.68 -8.26
CA PRO A 84 -20.07 -4.54 -7.10
C PRO A 84 -20.29 -6.00 -7.56
N GLY A 85 -19.61 -6.94 -6.90
CA GLY A 85 -19.82 -8.38 -7.12
C GLY A 85 -18.53 -9.17 -7.31
N LYS A 86 -18.65 -10.50 -7.16
CA LYS A 86 -17.56 -11.44 -7.46
C LYS A 86 -17.56 -11.74 -8.96
N HIS A 87 -16.37 -11.75 -9.57
CA HIS A 87 -16.16 -12.09 -10.99
C HIS A 87 -16.83 -11.12 -11.98
N GLN A 88 -16.94 -9.86 -11.61
CA GLN A 88 -17.32 -8.84 -12.59
C GLN A 88 -16.10 -8.58 -13.48
N GLU A 89 -16.32 -8.63 -14.80
CA GLU A 89 -15.31 -8.31 -15.79
C GLU A 89 -15.67 -6.97 -16.42
N CYS A 90 -14.65 -6.13 -16.67
CA CYS A 90 -14.85 -4.88 -17.36
C CYS A 90 -15.33 -5.15 -18.80
N GLY A 91 -16.32 -4.38 -19.25
CA GLY A 91 -16.70 -4.36 -20.65
C GLY A 91 -15.54 -3.97 -21.57
N SER A 92 -15.66 -4.26 -22.86
CA SER A 92 -14.61 -3.97 -23.86
C SER A 92 -14.34 -2.47 -24.08
N GLU A 93 -15.15 -1.60 -23.49
CA GLU A 93 -14.96 -0.15 -23.50
C GLU A 93 -13.89 0.34 -22.51
N TYR A 94 -13.44 -0.53 -21.59
CA TYR A 94 -12.42 -0.23 -20.60
C TYR A 94 -11.07 -0.83 -21.01
N ASP A 95 -9.99 -0.07 -20.82
CA ASP A 95 -8.63 -0.47 -21.15
C ASP A 95 -7.97 -1.34 -20.06
N TYR A 96 -8.40 -1.17 -18.81
CA TYR A 96 -7.79 -1.82 -17.66
C TYR A 96 -8.81 -2.11 -16.55
N GLY A 97 -8.62 -3.21 -15.83
CA GLY A 97 -9.52 -3.63 -14.76
C GLY A 97 -8.79 -4.22 -13.57
N ILE A 98 -9.12 -3.75 -12.37
CA ILE A 98 -8.58 -4.29 -11.10
C ILE A 98 -9.70 -5.01 -10.36
N GLN A 99 -9.53 -6.31 -10.13
CA GLN A 99 -10.48 -7.13 -9.37
C GLN A 99 -10.03 -7.26 -7.91
N TYR A 100 -10.80 -6.67 -7.00
CA TYR A 100 -10.62 -6.89 -5.57
C TYR A 100 -11.43 -8.10 -5.12
N ARG A 101 -10.77 -9.26 -5.10
CA ARG A 101 -11.34 -10.51 -4.59
C ARG A 101 -11.13 -10.59 -3.09
N ASN A 102 -12.18 -10.27 -2.32
CA ASN A 102 -12.09 -10.33 -0.88
C ASN A 102 -12.47 -11.72 -0.35
N SER A 103 -11.65 -12.25 0.56
CA SER A 103 -11.79 -13.60 1.15
C SER A 103 -12.57 -13.61 2.47
N GLY A 104 -13.33 -12.55 2.79
CA GLY A 104 -14.06 -12.38 4.06
C GLY A 104 -15.44 -11.71 3.91
N HIS A 105 -15.83 -10.87 4.90
CA HIS A 105 -17.12 -10.16 4.95
C HIS A 105 -17.22 -8.90 4.07
N ARG A 106 -16.13 -8.52 3.38
CA ARG A 106 -16.13 -7.36 2.48
C ARG A 106 -16.64 -7.78 1.10
N SER A 107 -17.48 -6.94 0.52
CA SER A 107 -17.96 -7.12 -0.85
C SER A 107 -16.77 -7.16 -1.80
N SER A 108 -16.75 -8.12 -2.71
CA SER A 108 -15.82 -8.07 -3.84
C SER A 108 -16.32 -7.04 -4.83
N TYR A 109 -15.40 -6.35 -5.48
CA TYR A 109 -15.72 -5.33 -6.48
C TYR A 109 -14.63 -5.30 -7.54
N THR A 110 -14.97 -4.72 -8.68
CA THR A 110 -14.06 -4.53 -9.80
C THR A 110 -14.06 -3.06 -10.18
N LEU A 111 -12.86 -2.51 -10.33
CA LEU A 111 -12.65 -1.16 -10.82
C LEU A 111 -12.28 -1.22 -12.30
N CYS A 112 -12.99 -0.48 -13.14
CA CYS A 112 -12.78 -0.44 -14.58
C CYS A 112 -12.32 0.94 -15.02
N PHE A 113 -11.18 0.96 -15.71
CA PHE A 113 -10.48 2.18 -16.05
C PHE A 113 -10.37 2.34 -17.57
N THR A 114 -10.45 3.59 -18.02
CA THR A 114 -10.16 4.01 -19.39
C THR A 114 -8.85 4.79 -19.42
N LYS A 115 -8.04 4.61 -20.45
CA LYS A 115 -6.80 5.37 -20.61
C LYS A 115 -7.11 6.87 -20.83
N VAL A 116 -6.38 7.76 -20.14
CA VAL A 116 -6.47 9.23 -20.34
C VAL A 116 -5.52 9.73 -21.43
#